data_AF-A0AAV6R0S9-F1
#
_entry.id   AF-A0AAV6R0S9-F1
#
_cell.length_a   1.000
_cell.length_b   1.000
_cell.length_c   1.000
_cell.angle_alpha   90.00
_cell.angle_beta   90.00
_cell.angle_gamma   90.00
#
_symmetry.space_group_name_H-M   'P 1'
#
loop_
_entity.id
_entity.type
_entity.pdbx_description
1 polymer ?
#
loop_
_entity_poly.entity_id
_entity_poly.type
_entity_poly.pdbx_seq_one_letter_code
_entity_poly.pdbx_strand_id
1 'polypeptide(L)'
;MKPDLNLLLFFVFSLVLVDVSLPVEPCPPRCQCDWDVHSVSCFGAEAVPVFPCSTQEVYISDDVSLRYLERHSFHNLSSVTHMYDLPNLKYLGIINTGLASFPELRHIHSRQEDFILEIVENAFIQVIPANSFTGISDHALTIASIDSDAYFNLMMRNAWKL
;
A
#
# COMPACT_ATOMS: atom_id res chain seq x y z
N MET A 1 8.41 40.68 45.64
CA MET A 1 9.06 39.43 45.17
C MET A 1 9.23 39.54 43.67
N LYS A 2 10.44 39.32 43.13
CA LYS A 2 10.71 39.34 41.68
C LYS A 2 10.54 37.90 41.17
N PRO A 3 9.80 37.65 40.08
CA PRO A 3 9.69 36.32 39.51
C PRO A 3 11.06 35.87 38.98
N ASP A 4 11.42 34.62 39.26
CA ASP A 4 12.69 34.04 38.82
C ASP A 4 12.60 33.69 37.33
N LEU A 5 13.39 34.39 36.53
CA LEU A 5 13.38 34.31 35.06
C LEU A 5 13.80 32.92 34.55
N ASN A 6 14.61 32.19 35.33
CA ASN A 6 15.01 30.82 34.99
C ASN A 6 13.82 29.85 35.12
N LEU A 7 12.96 30.05 36.12
CA LEU A 7 11.77 29.23 36.31
C LEU A 7 10.81 29.39 35.12
N LEU A 8 10.60 30.64 34.68
CA LEU A 8 9.80 30.96 33.50
C LEU A 8 10.38 30.35 32.22
N LEU A 9 11.70 30.40 32.03
CA LEU A 9 12.35 29.77 30.87
C LEU A 9 12.21 28.24 30.88
N PHE A 10 12.32 27.59 32.04
CA PHE A 10 12.06 26.16 32.18
C PHE A 10 10.61 25.81 31.83
N PHE A 11 9.62 26.57 32.34
CA PHE A 11 8.21 26.34 32.02
C PHE A 11 7.92 26.53 30.52
N VAL A 12 8.50 27.55 29.89
CA VAL A 12 8.36 27.78 28.45
C VAL A 12 9.03 26.66 27.66
N PHE A 13 10.23 26.21 28.05
CA PHE A 13 10.94 25.12 27.36
C PHE A 13 10.20 23.77 27.49
N SER A 14 9.60 23.50 28.65
CA SER A 14 8.73 22.34 28.86
C SER A 14 7.42 22.44 28.08
N LEU A 15 6.81 23.62 27.95
CA LEU A 15 5.62 23.81 27.11
C LEU A 15 5.93 23.64 25.61
N VAL A 16 7.11 24.12 25.16
CA VAL A 16 7.55 23.98 23.76
C VAL A 16 7.89 22.54 23.39
N LEU A 17 8.29 21.70 24.36
CA LEU A 17 8.55 20.27 24.16
C LEU A 17 7.28 19.39 24.16
N VAL A 18 6.13 19.89 24.64
CA VAL A 18 4.93 19.06 24.87
C VAL A 18 3.96 19.01 23.68
N ASP A 19 4.06 19.94 22.71
CA ASP A 19 3.12 20.01 21.57
C ASP A 19 3.74 19.74 20.19
N VAL A 20 4.71 18.82 20.09
CA VAL A 20 5.03 18.16 18.79
C VAL A 20 4.59 16.70 18.85
N SER A 21 3.32 16.48 19.18
CA SER A 21 2.66 15.23 18.81
C SER A 21 1.97 15.50 17.47
N LEU A 22 2.66 15.18 16.36
CA LEU A 22 1.97 15.06 15.08
C LEU A 22 0.75 14.15 15.27
N PRO A 23 -0.40 14.46 14.64
CA PRO A 23 -1.51 13.51 14.59
C PRO A 23 -1.04 12.29 13.80
N VAL A 24 -0.47 11.31 14.51
CA VAL A 24 -0.08 10.02 13.96
C VAL A 24 -1.39 9.30 13.67
N GLU A 25 -1.77 9.27 12.39
CA GLU A 25 -2.87 8.44 11.93
C GLU A 25 -2.63 6.98 12.39
N PRO A 26 -3.68 6.27 12.83
CA PRO A 26 -3.51 4.93 13.37
C PRO A 26 -2.99 3.98 12.28
N CYS A 27 -1.87 3.31 12.57
CA CYS A 27 -1.32 2.31 11.67
C CYS A 27 -2.18 1.03 11.68
N PRO A 28 -2.52 0.45 10.52
CA PRO A 28 -3.30 -0.77 10.46
C PRO A 28 -2.63 -1.96 11.19
N PRO A 29 -3.43 -2.92 11.71
CA PRO A 29 -2.88 -4.11 12.33
C PRO A 29 -2.10 -4.94 11.33
N ARG A 30 -0.98 -5.55 11.77
CA ARG A 30 -0.06 -6.34 10.93
C ARG A 30 0.66 -5.52 9.85
N CYS A 31 0.67 -4.19 9.97
CA CYS A 31 1.44 -3.32 9.12
C CYS A 31 2.45 -2.50 9.92
N GLN A 32 3.51 -2.07 9.24
CA GLN A 32 4.52 -1.15 9.70
C GLN A 32 4.36 0.15 8.90
N CYS A 33 4.17 1.26 9.59
CA CYS A 33 3.96 2.56 8.96
C CYS A 33 5.16 3.48 9.21
N ASP A 34 5.56 4.20 8.18
CA ASP A 34 6.54 5.27 8.22
C ASP A 34 5.88 6.56 7.73
N TRP A 35 5.50 7.43 8.66
CA TRP A 35 4.77 8.67 8.37
C TRP A 35 5.67 9.84 7.96
N ASP A 36 6.99 9.71 8.07
CA ASP A 36 7.90 10.70 7.49
C ASP A 36 7.84 10.63 5.96
N VAL A 37 7.66 9.43 5.42
CA VAL A 37 7.53 9.17 3.97
C VAL A 37 6.11 8.76 3.53
N HIS A 38 5.14 8.72 4.45
CA HIS A 38 3.75 8.31 4.20
C HIS A 38 3.63 6.89 3.60
N SER A 39 4.40 5.95 4.14
CA SER A 39 4.49 4.56 3.67
C SER A 39 3.85 3.58 4.64
N VAL A 40 3.17 2.57 4.09
CA VAL A 40 2.57 1.46 4.85
C VAL A 40 3.01 0.12 4.26
N SER A 41 3.63 -0.72 5.08
CA SER A 41 4.12 -2.05 4.70
C SER A 41 3.42 -3.13 5.51
N CYS A 42 2.64 -3.98 4.87
CA CYS A 42 1.86 -5.04 5.51
C CYS A 42 2.46 -6.42 5.20
N PHE A 43 2.68 -7.22 6.25
CA PHE A 43 3.31 -8.55 6.15
C PHE A 43 2.41 -9.63 6.76
N GLY A 44 2.10 -10.68 5.99
CA GLY A 44 1.26 -11.79 6.43
C GLY A 44 -0.15 -11.34 6.85
N ALA A 45 -0.67 -10.28 6.20
CA ALA A 45 -2.01 -9.80 6.45
C ALA A 45 -3.03 -10.78 5.85
N GLU A 46 -4.01 -11.22 6.63
CA GLU A 46 -5.07 -12.13 6.13
C GLU A 46 -6.10 -11.41 5.24
N ALA A 47 -6.18 -10.08 5.35
CA ALA A 47 -7.00 -9.20 4.53
C ALA A 47 -6.32 -7.83 4.38
N VAL A 48 -6.61 -7.12 3.30
CA VAL A 48 -6.06 -5.77 3.08
C VAL A 48 -6.79 -4.76 3.97
N PRO A 49 -6.07 -4.01 4.82
CA PRO A 49 -6.70 -3.05 5.72
C PRO A 49 -7.13 -1.78 5.00
N VAL A 50 -7.88 -0.94 5.72
CA VAL A 50 -8.13 0.44 5.30
C VAL A 50 -6.87 1.27 5.52
N PHE A 51 -6.39 1.90 4.45
CA PHE A 51 -5.25 2.81 4.51
C PHE A 51 -5.73 4.26 4.70
N PRO A 52 -4.97 5.09 5.44
CA PRO A 52 -5.26 6.52 5.49
C PRO A 52 -5.12 7.19 4.12
N CYS A 53 -5.95 8.19 3.83
CA CYS A 53 -5.93 8.92 2.56
C CYS A 53 -4.61 9.70 2.32
N SER A 54 -3.83 9.94 3.38
CA SER A 54 -2.50 10.56 3.31
C SER A 54 -1.42 9.62 2.74
N THR A 55 -1.71 8.31 2.68
CA THR A 55 -0.74 7.27 2.29
C THR A 55 -0.29 7.47 0.86
N GLN A 56 1.03 7.46 0.66
CA GLN A 56 1.67 7.59 -0.64
C GLN A 56 2.20 6.25 -1.15
N GLU A 57 2.71 5.40 -0.27
CA GLU A 57 3.30 4.12 -0.65
C GLU A 57 2.66 3.00 0.13
N VAL A 58 2.26 1.94 -0.56
CA VAL A 58 1.73 0.73 0.04
C VAL A 58 2.52 -0.48 -0.46
N TYR A 59 3.04 -1.27 0.47
CA TYR A 59 3.70 -2.54 0.21
C TYR A 59 2.93 -3.66 0.90
N ILE A 60 2.51 -4.67 0.15
CA ILE A 60 1.79 -5.83 0.65
C ILE A 60 2.58 -7.07 0.26
N SER A 61 3.00 -7.84 1.26
CA SER A 61 3.70 -9.10 1.04
C SER A 61 3.31 -10.15 2.08
N ASP A 62 3.41 -11.43 1.76
CA ASP A 62 3.11 -12.50 2.72
C ASP A 62 4.30 -12.74 3.68
N ASP A 63 5.55 -12.63 3.22
CA ASP A 63 6.74 -12.89 4.06
C ASP A 63 8.03 -12.24 3.51
N VAL A 64 8.86 -11.71 4.42
CA VAL A 64 10.21 -11.17 4.16
C VAL A 64 11.26 -12.30 4.02
N SER A 65 10.92 -13.53 4.43
CA SER A 65 11.86 -14.65 4.63
C SER A 65 11.63 -15.88 3.73
N LEU A 66 10.62 -15.86 2.87
CA LEU A 66 10.18 -17.02 2.10
C LEU A 66 11.22 -17.45 1.04
N ARG A 67 12.07 -18.42 1.40
CA ARG A 67 13.02 -19.07 0.48
C ARG A 67 12.44 -20.27 -0.26
N TYR A 68 11.31 -20.81 0.19
CA TYR A 68 10.60 -21.95 -0.41
C TYR A 68 9.13 -21.99 0.02
N LEU A 69 8.21 -22.15 -0.93
CA LEU A 69 6.76 -22.10 -0.70
C LEU A 69 6.22 -23.49 -0.32
N GLU A 70 5.57 -23.63 0.84
CA GLU A 70 4.84 -24.86 1.17
C GLU A 70 3.46 -24.89 0.48
N ARG A 71 3.05 -26.10 0.08
CA ARG A 71 1.69 -26.33 -0.41
C ARG A 71 0.75 -25.99 0.75
N HIS A 72 -0.09 -24.97 0.57
CA HIS A 72 -1.08 -24.44 1.50
C HIS A 72 -0.73 -23.17 2.30
N SER A 73 0.43 -22.54 2.10
CA SER A 73 0.79 -21.28 2.79
C SER A 73 -0.13 -20.09 2.48
N PHE A 74 -0.94 -20.16 1.42
CA PHE A 74 -1.53 -18.98 0.76
C PHE A 74 -3.06 -18.94 0.71
N HIS A 75 -3.76 -19.81 1.43
CA HIS A 75 -5.20 -20.01 1.20
C HIS A 75 -6.13 -18.93 1.75
N ASN A 76 -5.65 -18.00 2.59
CA ASN A 76 -6.56 -17.16 3.38
C ASN A 76 -6.70 -15.70 2.92
N LEU A 77 -5.91 -15.24 1.94
CA LEU A 77 -6.00 -13.87 1.39
C LEU A 77 -7.21 -13.63 0.45
N SER A 78 -8.12 -14.61 0.34
CA SER A 78 -9.24 -14.58 -0.61
C SER A 78 -10.39 -13.63 -0.23
N SER A 79 -10.33 -12.95 0.91
CA SER A 79 -11.38 -12.00 1.29
C SER A 79 -11.05 -10.58 0.84
N VAL A 80 -11.40 -10.32 -0.41
CA VAL A 80 -11.88 -9.01 -0.90
C VAL A 80 -10.90 -7.84 -0.66
N THR A 81 -9.93 -7.71 -1.56
CA THR A 81 -9.04 -6.55 -1.68
C THR A 81 -9.80 -5.37 -2.29
N HIS A 82 -10.41 -4.54 -1.45
CA HIS A 82 -10.90 -3.24 -1.88
C HIS A 82 -10.09 -2.12 -1.22
N MET A 83 -9.22 -1.50 -2.00
CA MET A 83 -8.53 -0.26 -1.63
C MET A 83 -9.36 0.90 -2.19
N TYR A 84 -9.77 1.83 -1.33
CA TYR A 84 -10.67 2.92 -1.70
C TYR A 84 -10.02 4.28 -1.47
N ASP A 85 -10.19 5.18 -2.45
CA ASP A 85 -9.94 6.62 -2.38
C ASP A 85 -8.61 6.99 -1.72
N LEU A 86 -7.52 6.60 -2.40
CA LEU A 86 -6.16 6.90 -2.03
C LEU A 86 -5.57 7.91 -3.05
N PRO A 87 -6.03 9.18 -3.03
CA PRO A 87 -5.67 10.17 -4.04
C PRO A 87 -4.17 10.52 -4.05
N ASN A 88 -3.47 10.24 -2.95
CA ASN A 88 -2.05 10.51 -2.78
C ASN A 88 -1.15 9.31 -3.11
N LEU A 89 -1.72 8.16 -3.48
CA LEU A 89 -0.97 6.94 -3.69
C LEU A 89 -0.12 7.03 -4.96
N LYS A 90 1.20 7.04 -4.79
CA LYS A 90 2.19 7.07 -5.88
C LYS A 90 2.82 5.70 -6.14
N TYR A 91 2.73 4.78 -5.17
CA TYR A 91 3.27 3.43 -5.32
C TYR A 91 2.39 2.38 -4.63
N LEU A 92 2.10 1.30 -5.35
CA LEU A 92 1.46 0.09 -4.83
C LEU A 92 2.26 -1.14 -5.27
N GLY A 93 2.86 -1.83 -4.31
CA GLY A 93 3.55 -3.10 -4.50
C GLY A 93 2.77 -4.23 -3.85
N ILE A 94 2.42 -5.25 -4.64
CA ILE A 94 1.79 -6.50 -4.17
C ILE A 94 2.72 -7.64 -4.57
N ILE A 95 3.53 -8.10 -3.61
CA ILE A 95 4.68 -8.95 -3.91
C ILE A 95 4.61 -10.25 -3.11
N ASN A 96 4.79 -11.39 -3.78
CA ASN A 96 4.86 -12.71 -3.15
C ASN A 96 3.66 -12.95 -2.22
N THR A 97 2.45 -12.70 -2.72
CA THR A 97 1.22 -12.90 -1.96
C THR A 97 0.47 -14.13 -2.42
N GLY A 98 -0.42 -14.62 -1.55
CA GLY A 98 -1.33 -15.72 -1.83
C GLY A 98 -2.55 -15.39 -2.70
N LEU A 99 -2.57 -14.25 -3.38
CA LEU A 99 -3.71 -13.82 -4.17
C LEU A 99 -4.02 -14.81 -5.31
N ALA A 100 -5.21 -15.42 -5.26
CA ALA A 100 -5.68 -16.34 -6.29
C ALA A 100 -6.36 -15.63 -7.48
N SER A 101 -6.63 -14.33 -7.36
CA SER A 101 -7.28 -13.51 -8.37
C SER A 101 -6.67 -12.12 -8.40
N PHE A 102 -6.69 -11.47 -9.56
CA PHE A 102 -6.28 -10.07 -9.68
C PHE A 102 -7.13 -9.17 -8.75
N PRO A 103 -6.52 -8.27 -7.96
CA PRO A 103 -7.24 -7.45 -6.99
C PRO A 103 -8.14 -6.39 -7.65
N GLU A 104 -9.21 -5.99 -6.98
CA GLU A 104 -10.07 -4.92 -7.46
C GLU A 104 -9.48 -3.53 -7.13
N LEU A 105 -8.63 -3.04 -8.02
CA LEU A 105 -7.91 -1.77 -7.85
C LEU A 105 -8.68 -0.53 -8.33
N ARG A 106 -9.82 -0.72 -8.98
CA ARG A 106 -10.61 0.34 -9.63
C ARG A 106 -11.03 1.48 -8.71
N HIS A 107 -10.98 1.28 -7.40
CA HIS A 107 -11.47 2.21 -6.39
C HIS A 107 -10.36 3.05 -5.76
N ILE A 108 -9.11 2.85 -6.15
CA ILE A 108 -7.97 3.61 -5.63
C ILE A 108 -8.09 5.08 -6.01
N HIS A 109 -8.42 5.38 -7.27
CA HIS A 109 -8.60 6.73 -7.80
C HIS A 109 -7.43 7.68 -7.44
N SER A 110 -6.20 7.22 -7.67
CA SER A 110 -5.02 8.05 -7.39
C SER A 110 -5.00 9.30 -8.27
N ARG A 111 -4.56 10.43 -7.72
CA ARG A 111 -4.38 11.70 -8.45
C ARG A 111 -2.93 11.98 -8.79
N GLN A 112 -2.01 11.08 -8.43
CA GLN A 112 -0.58 11.27 -8.69
C GLN A 112 -0.26 11.07 -10.17
N GLU A 113 0.65 11.88 -10.72
CA GLU A 113 1.05 11.82 -12.13
C GLU A 113 1.95 10.61 -12.45
N ASP A 114 2.66 10.11 -11.45
CA ASP A 114 3.67 9.06 -11.52
C ASP A 114 3.28 7.82 -10.72
N PHE A 115 2.00 7.47 -10.67
CA PHE A 115 1.56 6.26 -9.95
C PHE A 115 2.15 4.99 -10.58
N ILE A 116 2.96 4.28 -9.80
CA ILE A 116 3.57 2.99 -10.13
C ILE A 116 2.80 1.84 -9.47
N LEU A 117 2.41 0.86 -10.29
CA LEU A 117 1.86 -0.42 -9.86
C LEU A 117 2.86 -1.55 -10.13
N GLU A 118 3.09 -2.38 -9.11
CA GLU A 118 3.95 -3.55 -9.17
C GLU A 118 3.23 -4.77 -8.55
N ILE A 119 3.09 -5.84 -9.33
CA ILE A 119 2.44 -7.10 -8.89
C ILE A 119 3.36 -8.26 -9.28
N VAL A 120 4.18 -8.74 -8.35
CA VAL A 120 5.30 -9.64 -8.64
C VAL A 120 5.28 -10.86 -7.71
N GLU A 121 5.70 -12.02 -8.20
CA GLU A 121 5.77 -13.28 -7.48
C GLU A 121 4.40 -13.79 -6.94
N ASN A 122 3.28 -13.44 -7.57
CA ASN A 122 1.94 -13.92 -7.17
C ASN A 122 1.52 -15.14 -7.99
N ALA A 123 2.09 -16.29 -7.65
CA ALA A 123 1.98 -17.55 -8.40
C ALA A 123 0.55 -18.08 -8.64
N PHE A 124 -0.46 -17.59 -7.90
CA PHE A 124 -1.84 -18.05 -8.03
C PHE A 124 -2.71 -17.14 -8.90
N ILE A 125 -2.23 -15.95 -9.30
CA ILE A 125 -2.94 -15.09 -10.25
C ILE A 125 -2.76 -15.67 -11.66
N GLN A 126 -3.79 -16.40 -12.13
CA GLN A 126 -3.73 -17.04 -13.45
C GLN A 126 -4.24 -16.16 -14.59
N VAL A 127 -5.11 -15.19 -14.28
CA VAL A 127 -5.80 -14.35 -15.26
C VAL A 127 -5.92 -12.92 -14.72
N ILE A 128 -5.58 -11.94 -15.55
CA ILE A 128 -5.94 -10.53 -15.37
C ILE A 128 -7.24 -10.28 -16.14
N PRO A 129 -8.37 -9.97 -15.48
CA PRO A 129 -9.61 -9.65 -16.16
C PRO A 129 -9.48 -8.45 -17.11
N ALA A 130 -10.38 -8.37 -18.10
CA ALA A 130 -10.46 -7.17 -18.94
C ALA A 130 -10.77 -5.93 -18.10
N ASN A 131 -10.23 -4.77 -18.48
CA ASN A 131 -10.45 -3.48 -17.81
C ASN A 131 -9.99 -3.42 -16.34
N SER A 132 -9.13 -4.35 -15.90
CA SER A 132 -8.64 -4.37 -14.51
C SER A 132 -7.81 -3.15 -14.12
N PHE A 133 -7.27 -2.41 -15.09
CA PHE A 133 -6.50 -1.17 -14.87
C PHE A 133 -7.33 0.11 -15.01
N THR A 134 -8.59 0.01 -15.44
CA THR A 134 -9.44 1.17 -15.65
C THR A 134 -9.85 1.79 -14.31
N GLY A 135 -9.73 3.12 -14.21
CA GLY A 135 -10.12 3.87 -13.02
C GLY A 135 -9.16 3.77 -11.85
N ILE A 136 -8.02 3.07 -11.99
CA ILE A 136 -7.01 3.01 -10.92
C ILE A 136 -6.44 4.40 -10.58
N SER A 137 -6.17 5.21 -11.61
CA SER A 137 -5.59 6.55 -11.53
C SER A 137 -6.33 7.52 -12.45
N ASP A 138 -6.36 8.80 -12.06
CA ASP A 138 -6.80 9.91 -12.91
C ASP A 138 -5.78 10.21 -14.02
N HIS A 139 -4.51 9.85 -13.81
CA HIS A 139 -3.41 10.04 -14.76
C HIS A 139 -2.89 8.70 -15.31
N ALA A 140 -1.84 8.76 -16.12
CA ALA A 140 -1.21 7.55 -16.67
C ALA A 140 -0.69 6.64 -15.54
N LEU A 141 -1.03 5.36 -15.62
CA LEU A 141 -0.52 4.34 -14.71
C LEU A 141 0.78 3.77 -15.26
N THR A 142 1.84 3.81 -14.45
CA THR A 142 3.10 3.11 -14.77
C THR A 142 3.04 1.70 -14.22
N ILE A 143 3.24 0.70 -15.08
CA ILE A 143 3.31 -0.70 -14.66
C ILE A 143 4.79 -1.08 -14.66
N ALA A 144 5.37 -1.22 -13.46
CA ALA A 144 6.78 -1.56 -13.31
C ALA A 144 7.04 -3.03 -13.65
N SER A 145 6.20 -3.92 -13.11
CA SER A 145 6.24 -5.35 -13.39
C SER A 145 4.90 -5.99 -13.02
N ILE A 146 4.43 -6.90 -13.87
CA ILE A 146 3.37 -7.84 -13.51
C ILE A 146 3.87 -9.24 -13.85
N ASP A 147 3.71 -10.18 -12.92
CA ASP A 147 4.13 -11.58 -12.98
C ASP A 147 4.47 -12.12 -14.37
N SER A 148 5.71 -12.59 -14.48
CA SER A 148 6.29 -13.14 -15.71
C SER A 148 5.87 -14.59 -15.87
N ASP A 149 4.89 -14.84 -16.73
CA ASP A 149 4.84 -16.07 -17.52
C ASP A 149 4.17 -15.80 -18.87
N ALA A 150 4.37 -16.72 -19.83
CA ALA A 150 4.10 -16.62 -21.27
C ALA A 150 2.72 -16.06 -21.73
N TYR A 151 1.81 -15.79 -20.80
CA TYR A 151 0.53 -15.14 -20.98
C TYR A 151 0.55 -13.61 -20.77
N PHE A 152 1.62 -13.00 -20.26
CA PHE A 152 1.73 -11.55 -20.01
C PHE A 152 1.29 -10.71 -21.22
N ASN A 153 1.79 -11.06 -22.42
CA ASN A 153 1.43 -10.37 -23.66
C ASN A 153 -0.05 -10.55 -24.06
N LEU A 154 -0.68 -11.67 -23.71
CA LEU A 154 -2.09 -11.96 -23.97
C LEU A 154 -3.01 -11.31 -22.93
N MET A 155 -2.58 -11.26 -21.67
CA MET A 155 -3.28 -10.62 -20.57
C MET A 155 -3.30 -9.09 -20.74
N MET A 156 -2.15 -8.48 -21.05
CA MET A 156 -2.05 -7.04 -21.29
C MET A 156 -2.90 -6.60 -22.49
N ARG A 157 -2.96 -7.38 -23.59
CA ARG A 157 -3.82 -7.03 -24.75
C ARG A 157 -5.31 -7.02 -24.43
N ASN A 158 -5.78 -7.84 -23.48
CA ASN A 158 -7.19 -7.89 -23.10
C ASN A 158 -7.53 -6.91 -21.96
N ALA A 159 -6.55 -6.55 -21.13
CA ALA A 159 -6.73 -5.60 -20.04
C ALA A 159 -6.97 -4.16 -20.53
N TRP A 160 -6.46 -3.81 -21.73
CA TRP A 160 -6.65 -2.53 -22.42
C TRP A 160 -7.70 -2.57 -23.54
N LYS A 161 -8.68 -3.47 -23.50
CA LYS A 161 -9.77 -3.45 -24.50
C LYS A 161 -10.65 -2.21 -24.32
N LEU A 162 -10.31 -1.17 -25.08
CA LEU A 162 -11.19 -0.04 -25.42
C LEU A 162 -12.39 -0.53 -26.24
#